data_AF-A0A0Q8IS05-F1
#
_entry.id   AF-A0A0Q8IS05-F1
#
_cell.length_a   1.000
_cell.length_b   1.000
_cell.length_c   1.000
_cell.angle_alpha   90.00
_cell.angle_beta   90.00
_cell.angle_gamma   90.00
#
_symmetry.space_group_name_H-M   'P 1'
#
loop_
_entity.id
_entity.type
_entity.pdbx_description
1 polymer ?
#
loop_
_entity_poly.entity_id
_entity_poly.type
_entity_poly.pdbx_seq_one_letter_code
_entity_poly.pdbx_strand_id
1 'polypeptide(L)'
;MIMTAEAPTTEVRNAEFKQRFVAVLTDLQDTAAEDGEAMALIGHLASDLCGNLQQKSWSSAKSVITPQVYNDLLKVFQQRGNEYHEAGKTKHAYAIQALAMSLISGTMRADQQLAQGEKILDSLIDHSVSVYRSLNPVKLN
;
A
#
# COMPACT_ATOMS: atom_id res chain seq x y z
N MET A 1 -41.60 -6.18 0.96
CA MET A 1 -40.60 -7.05 0.29
C MET A 1 -39.26 -6.36 0.48
N ILE A 2 -38.44 -6.83 1.42
CA ILE A 2 -37.14 -6.21 1.70
C ILE A 2 -36.15 -6.89 0.76
N MET A 3 -35.67 -6.17 -0.26
CA MET A 3 -34.55 -6.62 -1.07
C MET A 3 -33.30 -6.59 -0.19
N THR A 4 -32.97 -7.70 0.46
CA THR A 4 -31.61 -7.93 0.97
C THR A 4 -30.71 -8.04 -0.24
N ALA A 5 -29.96 -6.97 -0.54
CA ALA A 5 -28.88 -7.05 -1.51
C ALA A 5 -27.91 -8.16 -1.06
N GLU A 6 -27.78 -9.22 -1.86
CA GLU A 6 -26.78 -10.24 -1.62
C GLU A 6 -25.40 -9.59 -1.61
N ALA A 7 -24.56 -9.96 -0.64
CA ALA A 7 -23.19 -9.46 -0.60
C ALA A 7 -22.49 -9.80 -1.93
N PRO A 8 -21.74 -8.87 -2.53
CA PRO A 8 -21.10 -9.10 -3.83
C PRO A 8 -20.24 -10.36 -3.80
N THR A 9 -20.20 -11.11 -4.89
CA THR A 9 -19.39 -12.33 -4.99
C THR A 9 -17.90 -12.00 -4.89
N THR A 10 -17.06 -13.00 -4.61
CA THR A 10 -15.60 -12.82 -4.61
C THR A 10 -15.08 -12.33 -5.96
N GLU A 11 -15.69 -12.79 -7.05
CA GLU A 11 -15.32 -12.37 -8.41
C GLU A 11 -15.58 -10.87 -8.63
N VAL A 12 -16.75 -10.37 -8.21
CA VAL A 12 -17.09 -8.94 -8.30
C VAL A 12 -16.13 -8.10 -7.47
N ARG A 13 -15.86 -8.51 -6.22
CA ARG A 13 -14.90 -7.81 -5.36
C ARG A 13 -13.48 -7.79 -5.95
N ASN A 14 -13.04 -8.90 -6.54
CA ASN A 14 -11.73 -8.99 -7.17
C ASN A 14 -11.62 -8.09 -8.40
N ALA A 15 -12.70 -8.01 -9.21
CA ALA A 15 -12.76 -7.12 -10.37
C ALA A 15 -12.73 -5.64 -9.95
N GLU A 16 -13.50 -5.27 -8.93
CA GLU A 16 -13.48 -3.92 -8.36
C GLU A 16 -12.11 -3.54 -7.79
N PHE A 17 -11.49 -4.47 -7.04
CA PHE A 17 -10.13 -4.27 -6.53
C PHE A 17 -9.16 -4.04 -7.69
N LYS A 18 -9.21 -4.88 -8.73
CA LYS A 18 -8.32 -4.77 -9.89
C LYS A 18 -8.47 -3.43 -10.60
N GLN A 19 -9.69 -2.94 -10.78
CA GLN A 19 -9.94 -1.62 -11.37
C GLN A 19 -9.32 -0.50 -10.52
N ARG A 20 -9.54 -0.53 -9.20
CA ARG A 20 -8.98 0.47 -8.28
C ARG A 20 -7.46 0.38 -8.21
N PHE A 21 -6.91 -0.82 -8.22
CA PHE A 21 -5.47 -1.08 -8.21
C PHE A 21 -4.79 -0.47 -9.43
N VAL A 22 -5.35 -0.68 -10.63
CA VAL A 22 -4.82 -0.07 -11.86
C VAL A 22 -4.87 1.45 -11.79
N ALA A 23 -5.98 2.04 -11.33
CA ALA A 23 -6.10 3.49 -11.20
C ALA A 23 -5.05 4.08 -10.24
N VAL A 24 -4.85 3.47 -9.07
CA VAL A 24 -3.82 3.89 -8.11
C VAL A 24 -2.42 3.72 -8.70
N LEU A 25 -2.15 2.61 -9.38
CA LEU A 25 -0.83 2.37 -9.95
C LEU A 25 -0.47 3.40 -11.02
N THR A 26 -1.41 3.74 -11.92
CA THR A 26 -1.21 4.78 -12.94
C THR A 26 -1.00 6.14 -12.29
N ASP A 27 -1.88 6.52 -11.37
CA ASP A 27 -1.78 7.79 -10.64
C ASP A 27 -0.46 7.92 -9.86
N LEU A 28 0.05 6.81 -9.29
CA LEU A 28 1.30 6.80 -8.53
C LEU A 28 2.52 6.94 -9.44
N GLN A 29 2.47 6.41 -10.66
CA GLN A 29 3.52 6.60 -11.65
C GLN A 29 3.62 8.08 -12.08
N ASP A 30 2.49 8.76 -12.23
CA ASP A 30 2.45 10.19 -12.57
C ASP A 30 2.87 11.03 -11.34
N THR A 31 2.31 10.73 -10.17
CA THR A 31 2.62 11.39 -8.88
C THR A 31 4.10 11.28 -8.51
N ALA A 32 4.76 10.15 -8.81
CA ALA A 32 6.18 9.98 -8.52
C ALA A 32 7.08 10.99 -9.23
N ALA A 33 6.64 11.53 -10.38
CA ALA A 33 7.37 12.57 -11.10
C ALA A 33 7.01 14.00 -10.62
N GLU A 34 5.80 14.20 -10.09
CA GLU A 34 5.22 15.52 -9.87
C GLU A 34 5.10 15.94 -8.39
N ASP A 35 4.93 14.98 -7.46
CA ASP A 35 4.66 15.24 -6.04
C ASP A 35 5.62 14.47 -5.13
N GLY A 36 6.79 15.07 -4.90
CA GLY A 36 7.79 14.53 -3.99
C GLY A 36 7.32 14.41 -2.53
N GLU A 37 6.30 15.16 -2.11
CA GLU A 37 5.77 15.08 -0.74
C GLU A 37 4.96 13.79 -0.54
N ALA A 38 4.10 13.42 -1.51
CA ALA A 38 3.37 12.16 -1.49
C ALA A 38 4.34 10.96 -1.46
N MET A 39 5.40 11.00 -2.27
CA MET A 39 6.43 9.96 -2.28
C MET A 39 7.22 9.90 -0.98
N ALA A 40 7.53 11.05 -0.37
CA ALA A 40 8.19 11.11 0.94
C ALA A 40 7.32 10.50 2.05
N LEU A 41 6.00 10.72 2.03
CA LEU A 41 5.06 10.11 2.98
C LEU A 41 4.98 8.60 2.80
N ILE A 42 4.93 8.10 1.56
CA ILE A 42 5.00 6.65 1.27
C ILE A 42 6.30 6.08 1.83
N GLY A 43 7.44 6.72 1.54
CA GLY A 43 8.76 6.28 1.99
C GLY A 43 8.88 6.25 3.53
N HIS A 44 8.37 7.27 4.22
CA HIS A 44 8.32 7.33 5.68
C HIS A 44 7.53 6.16 6.26
N LEU A 45 6.26 6.03 5.89
CA LEU A 45 5.38 5.00 6.46
C LEU A 45 5.88 3.59 6.14
N ALA A 46 6.33 3.36 4.91
CA ALA A 46 6.90 2.08 4.52
C ALA A 46 8.21 1.79 5.26
N SER A 47 9.07 2.80 5.47
CA SER A 47 10.32 2.62 6.21
C SER A 47 10.08 2.19 7.65
N ASP A 48 9.09 2.79 8.32
CA ASP A 48 8.69 2.44 9.69
C ASP A 48 8.16 1.01 9.77
N LEU A 49 7.28 0.62 8.85
CA LEU A 49 6.78 -0.76 8.77
C LEU A 49 7.91 -1.77 8.53
N CYS A 50 8.83 -1.44 7.63
CA CYS A 50 10.01 -2.26 7.36
C CYS A 50 10.90 -2.37 8.61
N GLY A 51 11.09 -1.28 9.35
CA GLY A 51 11.84 -1.27 10.60
C GLY A 51 11.22 -2.18 11.66
N ASN A 52 9.89 -2.09 11.85
CA ASN A 52 9.15 -2.94 12.78
C ASN A 52 9.22 -4.43 12.42
N LEU A 53 9.29 -4.76 11.13
CA LEU A 53 9.43 -6.12 10.61
C LEU A 53 10.91 -6.55 10.43
N GLN A 54 11.86 -5.71 10.84
CA GLN A 54 13.30 -5.92 10.69
C GLN A 54 13.75 -6.21 9.25
N GLN A 55 13.06 -5.62 8.27
CA GLN A 55 13.35 -5.76 6.85
C GLN A 55 13.91 -4.48 6.24
N LYS A 56 14.69 -4.66 5.16
CA LYS A 56 15.33 -3.55 4.46
C LYS A 56 14.44 -2.91 3.40
N SER A 57 13.45 -3.62 2.89
CA SER A 57 12.54 -3.16 1.84
C SER A 57 11.12 -3.61 2.13
N TRP A 58 10.14 -2.95 1.53
CA TRP A 58 8.73 -3.30 1.67
C TRP A 58 8.42 -4.64 1.00
N SER A 59 9.01 -4.90 -0.17
CA SER A 59 8.95 -6.23 -0.81
C SER A 59 9.47 -7.36 0.09
N SER A 60 10.57 -7.12 0.82
CA SER A 60 11.11 -8.07 1.81
C SER A 60 10.24 -8.15 3.06
N ALA A 61 9.63 -7.04 3.50
CA ALA A 61 8.65 -7.03 4.58
C ALA A 61 7.47 -7.95 4.25
N LYS A 62 6.91 -7.85 3.04
CA LYS A 62 5.79 -8.69 2.61
C LYS A 62 6.10 -10.19 2.58
N SER A 63 7.36 -10.59 2.36
CA SER A 63 7.71 -12.02 2.31
C SER A 63 7.74 -12.70 3.68
N VAL A 64 7.83 -11.92 4.77
CA VAL A 64 7.87 -12.42 6.15
C VAL A 64 6.57 -12.19 6.93
N ILE A 65 5.58 -11.51 6.33
CA ILE A 65 4.28 -11.26 6.95
C ILE A 65 3.52 -12.57 7.15
N THR A 66 3.09 -12.81 8.38
CA THR A 66 2.19 -13.92 8.72
C THR A 66 0.73 -13.53 8.43
N PRO A 67 -0.20 -14.50 8.32
CA PRO A 67 -1.62 -14.19 8.14
C PRO A 67 -2.19 -13.27 9.25
N GLN A 68 -1.71 -13.43 10.49
CA GLN A 68 -2.11 -12.57 11.60
C GLN A 68 -1.64 -11.13 11.39
N VAL A 69 -0.34 -10.95 11.09
CA VAL A 69 0.24 -9.62 10.82
C VAL A 69 -0.41 -8.97 9.60
N TYR A 70 -0.73 -9.75 8.57
CA TYR A 70 -1.48 -9.27 7.39
C TYR A 70 -2.83 -8.67 7.79
N ASN A 71 -3.62 -9.40 8.56
CA ASN A 71 -4.95 -8.95 8.99
C ASN A 71 -4.86 -7.72 9.90
N ASP A 72 -3.86 -7.67 10.78
CA ASP A 72 -3.66 -6.53 11.67
C ASP A 72 -3.23 -5.28 10.90
N LEU A 73 -2.32 -5.42 9.91
CA LEU A 73 -1.93 -4.32 9.03
C LEU A 73 -3.12 -3.80 8.21
N LEU A 74 -3.97 -4.68 7.68
CA LEU A 74 -5.18 -4.23 6.96
C LEU A 74 -6.12 -3.41 7.84
N LYS A 75 -6.34 -3.81 9.09
CA LYS A 75 -7.14 -3.02 10.04
C LYS A 75 -6.51 -1.66 10.31
N VAL A 76 -5.19 -1.63 10.51
CA VAL A 76 -4.46 -0.37 10.74
C VAL A 76 -4.56 0.53 9.51
N PHE A 77 -4.37 0.00 8.30
CA PHE A 77 -4.50 0.77 7.06
C PHE A 77 -5.92 1.30 6.87
N GLN A 78 -6.94 0.49 7.12
CA GLN A 78 -8.32 0.95 7.05
C GLN A 78 -8.59 2.08 8.04
N GLN A 79 -8.19 1.90 9.30
CA GLN A 79 -8.38 2.91 10.34
C GLN A 79 -7.65 4.21 10.02
N ARG A 80 -6.34 4.14 9.76
CA ARG A 80 -5.50 5.33 9.49
C ARG A 80 -5.89 6.02 8.19
N GLY A 81 -6.22 5.25 7.16
CA GLY A 81 -6.69 5.78 5.88
C GLY A 81 -7.96 6.61 6.05
N ASN A 82 -8.93 6.10 6.81
CA ASN A 82 -10.17 6.81 7.12
C ASN A 82 -9.90 8.06 7.98
N GLU A 83 -9.11 7.94 9.05
CA GLU A 83 -8.72 9.08 9.90
C GLU A 83 -8.08 10.21 9.09
N TYR A 84 -7.17 9.88 8.16
CA TYR A 84 -6.55 10.88 7.30
C TYR A 84 -7.51 11.47 6.28
N HIS A 85 -8.41 10.67 5.72
CA HIS A 85 -9.43 11.15 4.79
C HIS A 85 -10.39 12.13 5.47
N GLU A 86 -10.92 11.77 6.64
CA GLU A 86 -11.82 12.62 7.45
C GLU A 86 -11.13 13.92 7.90
N ALA A 87 -9.83 13.87 8.18
CA ALA A 87 -9.04 15.04 8.53
C ALA A 87 -8.59 15.88 7.33
N GLY A 88 -9.00 15.55 6.10
CA GLY A 88 -8.60 16.26 4.87
C GLY A 88 -7.12 16.08 4.50
N LYS A 89 -6.40 15.13 5.11
CA LYS A 89 -4.99 14.82 4.84
C LYS A 89 -4.85 13.86 3.67
N THR A 90 -5.24 14.33 2.48
CA THR A 90 -5.35 13.52 1.25
C THR A 90 -4.06 12.76 0.92
N LYS A 91 -2.88 13.39 0.99
CA LYS A 91 -1.59 12.73 0.72
C LYS A 91 -1.26 11.60 1.71
N HIS A 92 -1.66 11.75 2.97
CA HIS A 92 -1.47 10.70 3.98
C HIS A 92 -2.42 9.52 3.74
N ALA A 93 -3.68 9.81 3.44
CA ALA A 93 -4.65 8.78 3.06
C ALA A 93 -4.20 8.02 1.80
N TYR A 94 -3.66 8.75 0.82
CA TYR A 94 -3.09 8.18 -0.40
C TYR A 94 -1.90 7.26 -0.13
N ALA A 95 -0.96 7.68 0.72
CA ALA A 95 0.18 6.85 1.09
C ALA A 95 -0.26 5.52 1.75
N ILE A 96 -1.27 5.57 2.63
CA ILE A 96 -1.87 4.37 3.22
C ILE A 96 -2.57 3.51 2.16
N GLN A 97 -3.29 4.13 1.22
CA GLN A 97 -3.94 3.41 0.12
C GLN A 97 -2.93 2.67 -0.75
N ALA A 98 -1.81 3.29 -1.11
CA ALA A 98 -0.75 2.64 -1.89
C ALA A 98 -0.18 1.41 -1.16
N LEU A 99 0.10 1.52 0.14
CA LEU A 99 0.60 0.41 0.97
C LEU A 99 -0.43 -0.72 1.08
N ALA A 100 -1.70 -0.38 1.29
CA ALA A 100 -2.78 -1.37 1.36
C ALA A 100 -2.97 -2.11 0.02
N MET A 101 -2.95 -1.39 -1.10
CA MET A 101 -3.07 -1.97 -2.44
C MET A 101 -1.92 -2.92 -2.75
N SER A 102 -0.69 -2.57 -2.38
CA SER A 102 0.49 -3.45 -2.49
C SER A 102 0.38 -4.69 -1.60
N LEU A 103 -0.16 -4.56 -0.38
CA LEU A 103 -0.32 -5.68 0.53
C LEU A 103 -1.38 -6.67 0.01
N ILE A 104 -2.54 -6.18 -0.43
CA ILE A 104 -3.66 -7.00 -0.91
C ILE A 104 -3.31 -7.67 -2.25
N SER A 105 -2.65 -6.97 -3.17
CA SER A 105 -2.30 -7.55 -4.48
C SER A 105 -1.38 -8.77 -4.34
N GLY A 106 -0.56 -8.82 -3.27
CA GLY A 106 0.28 -9.98 -2.94
C GLY A 106 -0.50 -11.28 -2.64
N THR A 107 -1.79 -11.19 -2.27
CA THR A 107 -2.65 -12.37 -2.08
C THR A 107 -3.42 -12.76 -3.34
N MET A 108 -3.31 -11.98 -4.42
CA MET A 108 -4.10 -12.14 -5.65
C MET A 108 -3.26 -12.53 -6.88
N ARG A 109 -2.05 -13.07 -6.66
CA ARG A 109 -1.05 -13.37 -7.71
C ARG A 109 -1.47 -14.41 -8.75
N ALA A 110 -2.62 -15.07 -8.58
CA ALA A 110 -3.22 -15.90 -9.62
C ALA A 110 -3.61 -15.07 -10.86
N ASP A 111 -3.96 -13.79 -10.67
CA ASP A 111 -4.14 -12.83 -11.77
C ASP A 111 -2.79 -12.28 -12.20
N GLN A 112 -2.38 -12.59 -13.43
CA GLN A 112 -1.07 -12.21 -13.98
C GLN A 112 -0.87 -10.69 -14.11
N GLN A 113 -1.96 -9.93 -14.32
CA GLN A 113 -1.89 -8.48 -14.42
C GLN A 113 -1.69 -7.85 -13.04
N LEU A 114 -2.39 -8.36 -12.02
CA LEU A 114 -2.15 -7.96 -10.63
C LEU A 114 -0.74 -8.34 -10.16
N ALA A 115 -0.25 -9.53 -10.50
CA ALA A 115 1.10 -9.96 -10.15
C ALA A 115 2.20 -9.07 -10.77
N GLN A 116 2.00 -8.60 -12.00
CA GLN A 116 2.92 -7.65 -12.63
C GLN A 116 2.83 -6.26 -12.01
N GLY A 117 1.61 -5.76 -11.83
CA GLY A 117 1.38 -4.45 -11.23
C GLY A 117 1.85 -4.38 -9.77
N GLU A 118 1.70 -5.46 -9.00
CA GLU A 118 2.25 -5.59 -7.64
C GLU A 118 3.75 -5.31 -7.65
N LYS A 119 4.51 -5.95 -8.56
CA LYS A 119 5.97 -5.76 -8.62
C LYS A 119 6.34 -4.32 -8.92
N ILE A 120 5.59 -3.65 -9.80
CA ILE A 120 5.81 -2.23 -10.13
C ILE A 120 5.56 -1.37 -8.90
N LEU A 121 4.43 -1.57 -8.23
CA LEU A 121 4.06 -0.81 -7.02
C LEU A 121 5.07 -1.04 -5.89
N ASP A 122 5.49 -2.29 -5.67
CA ASP A 122 6.51 -2.64 -4.68
C ASP A 122 7.84 -1.96 -4.97
N SER A 123 8.24 -1.90 -6.24
CA SER A 123 9.49 -1.26 -6.65
C SER A 123 9.46 0.26 -6.40
N LEU A 124 8.31 0.90 -6.63
CA LEU A 124 8.11 2.32 -6.31
C LEU A 124 8.15 2.58 -4.80
N ILE A 125 7.51 1.73 -4.00
CA ILE A 125 7.54 1.83 -2.54
C ILE A 125 8.97 1.60 -2.03
N ASP A 126 9.66 0.57 -2.51
CA ASP A 126 11.04 0.25 -2.12
C ASP A 126 12.00 1.40 -2.47
N HIS A 127 11.84 2.01 -3.64
CA HIS A 127 12.60 3.20 -4.02
C HIS A 127 12.35 4.35 -3.03
N SER A 128 11.08 4.59 -2.67
CA SER A 128 10.69 5.63 -1.73
C SER A 128 11.25 5.40 -0.32
N VAL A 129 11.26 4.14 0.15
CA VAL A 129 11.93 3.74 1.40
C VAL A 129 13.42 4.06 1.36
N SER A 130 14.08 3.73 0.25
CA SER A 130 15.51 3.99 0.07
C SER A 130 15.83 5.49 0.10
N VAL A 131 15.05 6.29 -0.63
CA VAL A 131 15.18 7.76 -0.64
C VAL A 131 14.95 8.33 0.75
N TYR A 132 13.86 7.95 1.42
CA TYR A 132 13.52 8.44 2.76
C TYR A 132 14.65 8.14 3.76
N ARG A 133 15.17 6.92 3.79
CA ARG A 133 16.27 6.52 4.67
C ARG A 133 17.58 7.22 4.36
N SER A 134 17.85 7.50 3.08
CA SER A 134 19.05 8.25 2.67
C SER A 134 19.00 9.70 3.14
N LEU A 135 17.79 10.30 3.17
CA LEU A 135 17.57 11.66 3.68
C LEU A 135 17.48 11.71 5.22
N ASN A 136 17.12 10.60 5.85
CA ASN A 136 16.97 10.48 7.30
C ASN A 136 17.85 9.34 7.85
N PRO A 137 19.19 9.46 7.77
CA PRO A 137 20.07 8.44 8.30
C PRO A 137 19.81 8.34 9.80
N VAL A 138 19.42 7.14 10.27
CA VAL A 138 19.33 6.84 11.70
C VAL A 138 20.72 7.10 12.28
N LYS A 139 20.86 8.17 13.08
CA LYS A 139 22.05 8.37 13.90
C LYS A 139 22.05 7.23 14.90
N LEU A 140 22.94 6.26 14.69
CA LEU A 140 23.29 5.28 15.71
C LEU A 140 23.89 6.06 16.87
N ASN A 141 23.10 6.25 17.93
CA ASN A 141 23.56 6.72 19.22
C ASN A 141 24.05 5.51 20.02
#